data_AF-A0A7X0ATG4-F1
#
_entry.id   AF-A0A7X0ATG4-F1
#
_cell.length_a   1.000
_cell.length_b   1.000
_cell.length_c   1.000
_cell.angle_alpha   90.00
_cell.angle_beta   90.00
_cell.angle_gamma   90.00
#
_symmetry.space_group_name_H-M   'P 1'
#
loop_
_entity.id
_entity.type
_entity.pdbx_description
1 polymer ?
#
loop_
_entity_poly.entity_id
_entity_poly.type
_entity_poly.pdbx_seq_one_letter_code
_entity_poly.pdbx_strand_id
1 'polypeptide(L)'
;MTTEVHGNFRPFFYPDATEAEKGKAGKMLVMGFATIEEQLGDKKFLVGEQMTIADAYLFVMLAWAAMMGIAVSERLGAYSARMKSVPSTSKALAEEGLA
;
A
#
# COMPACT_ATOMS: atom_id res chain seq x y z
N MET A 1 -2.96 -5.24 12.23
CA MET A 1 -2.69 -5.57 10.82
C MET A 1 -1.85 -4.51 10.09
N THR A 2 -2.13 -3.21 10.25
CA THR A 2 -1.41 -2.15 9.50
C THR A 2 0.06 -1.95 9.89
N THR A 3 0.43 -2.15 11.16
CA THR A 3 1.82 -1.99 11.63
C THR A 3 2.80 -3.00 11.02
N GLU A 4 2.32 -4.18 10.63
CA GLU A 4 3.16 -5.25 10.08
C GLU A 4 3.55 -4.97 8.64
N VAL A 5 2.63 -4.44 7.82
CA VAL A 5 2.89 -4.12 6.41
C VAL A 5 3.94 -3.01 6.31
N HIS A 6 3.80 -1.91 7.06
CA HIS A 6 4.80 -0.84 7.04
C HIS A 6 6.19 -1.29 7.51
N GLY A 7 6.25 -2.09 8.57
CA GLY A 7 7.53 -2.60 9.08
C GLY A 7 8.31 -3.42 8.05
N ASN A 8 7.60 -4.18 7.21
CA ASN A 8 8.21 -5.01 6.17
C ASN A 8 8.79 -4.18 5.01
N PHE A 9 8.49 -2.89 4.87
CA PHE A 9 9.18 -2.05 3.90
C PHE A 9 10.60 -1.67 4.31
N ARG A 10 10.98 -1.85 5.58
CA ARG A 10 12.29 -1.45 6.10
C ARG A 10 13.44 -1.92 5.18
N PRO A 11 13.61 -3.21 4.83
CA PRO A 11 14.76 -3.62 4.01
C PRO A 11 14.83 -3.00 2.60
N PHE A 12 13.75 -2.39 2.10
CA PHE A 12 13.74 -1.75 0.79
C PHE A 12 14.20 -0.27 0.84
N PHE A 13 14.17 0.37 2.01
CA PHE A 13 14.64 1.74 2.21
C PHE A 13 16.08 1.83 2.71
N TYR A 14 16.64 0.72 3.19
CA TYR A 14 17.99 0.68 3.74
C TYR A 14 18.97 0.14 2.69
N PRO A 15 20.03 0.89 2.35
CA PRO A 15 20.95 0.52 1.27
C PRO A 15 21.83 -0.70 1.61
N ASP A 16 21.99 -1.01 2.91
CA ASP A 16 22.77 -2.12 3.45
C ASP A 16 21.98 -3.43 3.56
N ALA A 17 20.67 -3.41 3.26
CA ALA A 17 19.85 -4.61 3.31
C ALA A 17 20.27 -5.62 2.23
N THR A 18 20.46 -6.86 2.66
CA THR A 18 20.77 -7.98 1.78
C THR A 18 19.58 -8.36 0.91
N GLU A 19 19.85 -8.98 -0.24
CA GLU A 19 18.79 -9.49 -1.12
C GLU A 19 17.92 -10.57 -0.43
N ALA A 20 18.49 -11.32 0.51
CA ALA A 20 17.74 -12.28 1.32
C ALA A 20 16.73 -11.58 2.25
N GLU A 21 17.10 -10.46 2.87
CA GLU A 21 16.20 -9.67 3.71
C GLU A 21 15.08 -9.03 2.88
N LYS A 22 15.40 -8.43 1.72
CA LYS A 22 14.40 -7.91 0.78
C LYS A 22 13.47 -9.01 0.29
N GLY A 23 14.01 -10.18 -0.05
CA GLY A 23 13.21 -11.33 -0.50
C GLY A 23 12.25 -11.85 0.57
N LYS A 24 12.70 -11.93 1.83
CA LYS A 24 11.83 -12.31 2.96
C LYS A 24 10.75 -11.25 3.19
N ALA A 25 11.13 -9.98 3.23
CA ALA A 25 10.22 -8.87 3.44
C ALA A 25 9.17 -8.75 2.32
N GLY A 26 9.58 -8.89 1.06
CA GLY A 26 8.67 -8.90 -0.10
C GLY A 26 7.61 -9.99 0.00
N LYS A 27 7.98 -11.21 0.43
CA LYS A 27 7.01 -12.29 0.68
C LYS A 27 5.99 -11.91 1.77
N MET A 28 6.46 -11.33 2.88
CA MET A 28 5.56 -10.88 3.95
C MET A 28 4.63 -9.74 3.50
N LEU A 29 5.11 -8.84 2.65
CA LEU A 29 4.30 -7.77 2.07
C LEU A 29 3.20 -8.34 1.17
N VAL A 30 3.53 -9.27 0.28
CA VAL A 30 2.54 -9.94 -0.58
C VAL A 30 1.47 -10.65 0.26
N MET A 31 1.87 -11.37 1.32
CA MET A 31 0.93 -12.01 2.24
C MET A 31 0.04 -10.99 2.95
N GLY A 32 0.60 -9.90 3.47
CA GLY A 32 -0.15 -8.85 4.15
C GLY A 32 -1.15 -8.16 3.21
N PHE A 33 -0.76 -7.92 1.96
CA PHE A 33 -1.66 -7.39 0.95
C PHE A 33 -2.80 -8.35 0.60
N ALA A 34 -2.54 -9.66 0.52
CA ALA A 34 -3.61 -10.64 0.31
C ALA A 34 -4.64 -10.62 1.45
N THR A 35 -4.20 -10.53 2.72
CA THR A 35 -5.13 -10.43 3.85
C THR A 35 -5.93 -9.11 3.82
N ILE A 36 -5.30 -8.01 3.43
CA ILE A 36 -6.00 -6.71 3.28
C ILE A 36 -7.02 -6.77 2.13
N GLU A 37 -6.69 -7.44 1.03
CA GLU A 37 -7.61 -7.66 -0.08
C GLU A 37 -8.85 -8.44 0.36
N GLU A 38 -8.67 -9.53 1.10
CA GLU A 38 -9.78 -10.30 1.67
C GLU A 38 -10.66 -9.43 2.58
N GLN A 39 -10.04 -8.59 3.42
CA GLN A 39 -10.77 -7.68 4.31
C GLN A 39 -11.53 -6.59 3.56
N LEU A 40 -10.93 -6.07 2.48
CA LEU A 40 -11.55 -5.08 1.61
C LEU A 40 -12.79 -5.69 0.95
N GLY A 41 -12.69 -6.91 0.43
CA GLY A 41 -13.79 -7.54 -0.30
C GLY A 41 -14.34 -6.58 -1.36
N ASP A 42 -15.65 -6.43 -1.42
CA ASP A 42 -16.33 -5.53 -2.37
C ASP A 42 -16.56 -4.12 -1.82
N LYS A 43 -16.00 -3.80 -0.65
CA LYS A 43 -16.19 -2.49 -0.01
C LYS A 43 -15.40 -1.42 -0.77
N LYS A 44 -15.95 -0.20 -0.74
CA LYS A 44 -15.28 0.97 -1.33
C LYS A 44 -14.04 1.39 -0.53
N PHE A 45 -14.12 1.30 0.81
CA PHE A 45 -13.09 1.65 1.77
C PHE A 45 -12.90 0.54 2.81
N LEU A 46 -11.79 0.56 3.55
CA LEU A 46 -11.41 -0.52 4.46
C LEU A 46 -12.38 -0.72 5.63
N VAL A 47 -12.95 0.37 6.14
CA VAL A 47 -13.77 0.37 7.37
C VAL A 47 -15.21 0.84 7.08
N GLY A 48 -15.73 0.57 5.87
CA GLY A 48 -17.13 0.79 5.50
C GLY A 48 -17.31 1.68 4.26
N GLU A 49 -18.31 2.56 4.32
CA GLU A 49 -18.73 3.40 3.17
C GLU A 49 -17.99 4.74 3.06
N GLN A 50 -17.31 5.15 4.13
CA GLN A 50 -16.57 6.41 4.20
C GLN A 50 -15.07 6.15 4.29
N MET A 51 -14.29 7.05 3.67
CA MET A 51 -12.85 7.04 3.78
C MET A 51 -12.43 7.30 5.22
N THR A 52 -11.45 6.53 5.68
CA THR A 52 -10.82 6.70 6.98
C THR A 52 -9.31 6.89 6.83
N ILE A 53 -8.63 7.15 7.94
CA ILE A 53 -7.16 7.19 7.96
C ILE A 53 -6.53 5.86 7.53
N ALA A 54 -7.23 4.73 7.68
CA ALA A 54 -6.73 3.43 7.25
C ALA A 54 -6.56 3.39 5.72
N ASP A 55 -7.44 4.07 4.99
CA ASP A 55 -7.43 4.12 3.53
C ASP A 55 -6.25 4.95 3.01
N ALA A 56 -6.01 6.10 3.64
CA ALA A 56 -4.83 6.93 3.35
C ALA A 56 -3.53 6.15 3.61
N TYR A 57 -3.49 5.41 4.72
CA TYR A 57 -2.32 4.60 5.07
C TYR A 57 -2.08 3.47 4.05
N LEU A 58 -3.12 2.72 3.70
CA LEU A 58 -3.00 1.67 2.68
C LEU A 58 -2.58 2.24 1.32
N PHE A 59 -3.13 3.39 0.94
CA PHE A 59 -2.76 4.06 -0.31
C PHE A 59 -1.24 4.32 -0.39
N VAL A 60 -0.63 4.85 0.68
CA VAL A 60 0.82 5.08 0.74
C VAL A 60 1.60 3.75 0.65
N MET A 61 1.17 2.71 1.37
CA MET A 61 1.82 1.39 1.29
C MET A 61 1.76 0.79 -0.12
N LEU A 62 0.64 0.95 -0.83
CA LEU A 62 0.50 0.50 -2.22
C LEU A 62 1.37 1.32 -3.18
N ALA A 63 1.57 2.62 -2.92
CA ALA A 63 2.50 3.44 -3.69
C ALA A 63 3.95 2.97 -3.52
N TRP A 64 4.37 2.63 -2.30
CA TRP A 64 5.70 2.05 -2.04
C TRP A 64 5.86 0.67 -2.69
N ALA A 65 4.83 -0.18 -2.62
CA ALA A 65 4.84 -1.47 -3.29
C ALA A 65 5.09 -1.31 -4.81
N ALA A 66 4.42 -0.36 -5.45
CA ALA A 66 4.63 -0.06 -6.87
C ALA A 66 6.06 0.44 -7.16
N MET A 67 6.58 1.35 -6.32
CA MET A 67 7.95 1.88 -6.47
C MET A 67 9.03 0.79 -6.33
N MET A 68 8.77 -0.23 -5.51
CA MET A 68 9.73 -1.29 -5.17
C MET A 68 9.50 -2.59 -5.96
N GLY A 69 8.56 -2.60 -6.91
CA GLY A 69 8.26 -3.78 -7.73
C GLY A 69 7.62 -4.94 -6.96
N ILE A 70 6.94 -4.66 -5.86
CA ILE A 70 6.21 -5.66 -5.08
C ILE A 70 4.84 -5.89 -5.71
N ALA A 71 4.56 -7.15 -6.05
CA ALA A 71 3.30 -7.52 -6.67
C ALA A 71 2.12 -7.28 -5.72
N VAL A 72 1.04 -6.72 -6.27
CA VAL A 72 -0.26 -6.57 -5.63
C VAL A 72 -1.33 -7.07 -6.59
N SER A 73 -2.47 -7.50 -6.07
CA SER A 73 -3.59 -7.94 -6.89
C SER A 73 -4.23 -6.80 -7.67
N GLU A 74 -4.96 -7.15 -8.74
CA GLU A 74 -5.70 -6.18 -9.54
C GLU A 74 -6.74 -5.42 -8.70
N ARG A 75 -7.35 -6.05 -7.69
CA ARG A 75 -8.30 -5.41 -6.78
C ARG A 75 -7.65 -4.29 -5.98
N LEU A 76 -6.45 -4.52 -5.45
CA LEU A 76 -5.69 -3.49 -4.75
C LEU A 76 -5.14 -2.42 -5.69
N GLY A 77 -4.80 -2.80 -6.93
CA GLY A 77 -4.48 -1.84 -7.99
C GLY A 77 -5.65 -0.89 -8.28
N ALA A 78 -6.85 -1.44 -8.45
CA ALA A 78 -8.09 -0.66 -8.64
C ALA A 78 -8.43 0.19 -7.41
N TYR A 79 -8.20 -0.32 -6.20
CA TYR A 79 -8.31 0.45 -4.96
C TYR A 79 -7.37 1.66 -4.95
N SER A 80 -6.09 1.45 -5.26
CA SER A 80 -5.09 2.53 -5.33
C SER A 80 -5.47 3.59 -6.39
N ALA A 81 -5.94 3.16 -7.57
CA ALA A 81 -6.40 4.07 -8.61
C ALA A 81 -7.59 4.93 -8.15
N ARG A 82 -8.57 4.35 -7.45
CA ARG A 82 -9.66 5.14 -6.85
C ARG A 82 -9.14 6.13 -5.81
N MET A 83 -8.23 5.70 -4.94
CA MET A 83 -7.65 6.58 -3.92
C MET A 83 -6.92 7.77 -4.53
N LYS A 84 -6.17 7.58 -5.63
CA LYS A 84 -5.55 8.71 -6.37
C LYS A 84 -6.56 9.74 -6.87
N SER A 85 -7.79 9.33 -7.19
CA SER A 85 -8.85 10.24 -7.66
C SER A 85 -9.58 10.99 -6.54
N VAL A 86 -9.34 10.66 -5.26
CA VAL A 86 -9.92 11.38 -4.13
C VAL A 86 -9.33 12.80 -4.09
N PRO A 87 -10.15 13.88 -3.98
CA PRO A 87 -9.65 15.25 -4.07
C PRO A 87 -8.53 15.59 -3.07
N SER A 88 -8.63 15.12 -1.82
CA SER A 88 -7.60 15.33 -0.81
C SER A 88 -6.30 14.58 -1.13
N THR A 89 -6.39 13.35 -1.62
CA THR A 89 -5.23 12.56 -2.04
C THR A 89 -4.57 13.15 -3.28
N SER A 90 -5.34 13.51 -4.31
CA SER A 90 -4.82 14.16 -5.52
C SER A 90 -4.12 15.48 -5.20
N LYS A 91 -4.71 16.30 -4.32
CA LYS A 91 -4.08 17.54 -3.85
C LYS A 91 -2.76 17.28 -3.14
N ALA A 92 -2.72 16.32 -2.21
CA ALA A 92 -1.49 15.96 -1.50
C ALA A 92 -0.39 15.47 -2.46
N LEU A 93 -0.72 14.62 -3.44
CA LEU A 93 0.24 14.17 -4.45
C LEU A 93 0.80 15.34 -5.27
N ALA A 94 -0.03 16.32 -5.64
CA ALA A 94 0.42 17.50 -6.36
C ALA A 94 1.35 18.39 -5.49
N GLU A 95 1.01 18.58 -4.21
CA GLU A 95 1.82 19.36 -3.26
C GLU A 95 3.16 18.67 -2.93
N GLU A 96 3.20 17.34 -2.94
CA GLU A 96 4.42 16.54 -2.74
C GLU A 96 5.24 16.31 -4.03
N GLY A 97 4.76 16.77 -5.20
CA GLY A 97 5.45 16.60 -6.48
C GLY A 97 5.42 15.17 -7.04
N LEU A 98 4.39 14.40 -6.69
CA LEU A 98 4.20 12.98 -7.04
C LEU A 98 3.08 12.75 -8.08
N ALA A 99 2.47 13.83 -8.60
CA ALA A 99 1.38 13.80 -9.57
C ALA A 99 1.86 14.00 -11.01
#